data_AF-A0A1D2R3H5-F1
#
_entry.id   AF-A0A1D2R3H5-F1
#
_cell.length_a   1.000
_cell.length_b   1.000
_cell.length_c   1.000
_cell.angle_alpha   90.00
_cell.angle_beta   90.00
_cell.angle_gamma   90.00
#
_symmetry.space_group_name_H-M   'P 1'
#
loop_
_entity.id
_entity.type
_entity.pdbx_description
1 polymer ?
#
loop_
_entity_poly.entity_id
_entity_poly.type
_entity_poly.pdbx_seq_one_letter_code
_entity_poly.pdbx_strand_id
1 'polypeptide(L)'
;MKETIELTGHIIDSGIFQRVLDTIMDMRGDFEIIRLDVGKRKTEESYAQLIVEGSREMFDELERLGATLPTAEAETKKAPENGVLPDNFYGTTHHPTFIYLNGKWREVDSLEMDCIVVVDRERKRAVCKRQGLVEKGEDVVVGLKGIKVSAPQRSREPMDIFGFMSSGVSPEKPVNEYIINLAEEMKRVKDAGGFIIHVVGTAMAHTGADRALAELIRMGYMQAMFTGNGFATMDIEKQFFGTTLGMDEKTGRVLKRGYKSHLVAINEISKAGGLKEAVGKGVLKGGVMYECIKHGVPFVIGGSLRDDGPLPDTITDVMEAQDEMRKYVQNADMCIIYASMLHGIATGNMLPSRVKTVAIDINPYVVTRLQDRGTTHALGIVSDPCVLLPRLVEELKKLE
;
A
#
# COMPACT_ATOMS: atom_id res chain seq x y z
N MET A 1 8.27 9.55 -40.02
CA MET A 1 9.14 8.92 -39.01
C MET A 1 8.90 7.42 -39.07
N LYS A 2 9.94 6.60 -38.97
CA LYS A 2 9.81 5.13 -39.04
C LYS A 2 10.30 4.54 -37.72
N GLU A 3 9.41 3.88 -36.98
CA GLU A 3 9.66 3.42 -35.61
C GLU A 3 9.03 2.04 -35.39
N THR A 4 9.67 1.20 -34.59
CA THR A 4 9.15 -0.11 -34.15
C THR A 4 8.27 -0.01 -32.91
N ILE A 5 6.97 -0.26 -33.05
CA ILE A 5 6.05 -0.34 -31.92
C ILE A 5 5.87 -1.78 -31.41
N GLU A 6 5.57 -1.92 -30.12
CA GLU A 6 5.19 -3.18 -29.47
C GLU A 6 3.83 -3.06 -28.78
N LEU A 7 3.04 -4.13 -28.84
CA LEU A 7 1.76 -4.28 -28.17
C LEU A 7 1.82 -5.56 -27.33
N THR A 8 1.36 -5.50 -26.08
CA THR A 8 1.34 -6.67 -25.18
C THR A 8 0.07 -6.66 -24.35
N GLY A 9 -0.53 -7.84 -24.15
CA GLY A 9 -1.76 -8.04 -23.38
C GLY A 9 -2.82 -8.79 -24.19
N HIS A 10 -4.09 -8.68 -23.82
CA HIS A 10 -5.20 -9.27 -24.60
C HIS A 10 -5.53 -8.47 -25.87
N ILE A 11 -4.52 -8.15 -26.68
CA ILE A 11 -4.60 -7.17 -27.78
C ILE A 11 -5.50 -7.63 -28.93
N ILE A 12 -5.74 -8.94 -29.07
CA ILE A 12 -6.68 -9.51 -30.03
C ILE A 12 -8.12 -9.39 -29.50
N ASP A 13 -8.41 -9.97 -28.33
CA ASP A 13 -9.76 -10.02 -27.75
C ASP A 13 -10.32 -8.63 -27.38
N SER A 14 -9.45 -7.69 -27.03
CA SER A 14 -9.81 -6.30 -26.74
C SER A 14 -10.00 -5.44 -27.99
N GLY A 15 -9.68 -5.96 -29.18
CA GLY A 15 -9.67 -5.21 -30.44
C GLY A 15 -8.60 -4.12 -30.50
N ILE A 16 -7.68 -4.02 -29.53
CA ILE A 16 -6.63 -2.99 -29.49
C ILE A 16 -5.73 -3.11 -30.73
N PHE A 17 -5.33 -4.33 -31.10
CA PHE A 17 -4.48 -4.57 -32.26
C PHE A 17 -5.14 -4.04 -33.55
N GLN A 18 -6.43 -4.34 -33.75
CA GLN A 18 -7.19 -3.85 -34.90
C GLN A 18 -7.28 -2.32 -34.90
N ARG A 19 -7.65 -1.71 -33.77
CA ARG A 19 -7.73 -0.25 -33.63
C ARG A 19 -6.41 0.45 -33.93
N VAL A 20 -5.29 -0.15 -33.55
CA VAL A 20 -3.95 0.39 -33.87
C VAL A 20 -3.71 0.38 -35.37
N LEU A 21 -4.00 -0.73 -36.06
CA LEU A 21 -3.87 -0.80 -37.53
C LEU A 21 -4.79 0.20 -38.23
N ASP A 22 -6.05 0.26 -37.82
CA ASP A 22 -7.04 1.20 -38.36
C ASP A 22 -6.56 2.66 -38.21
N THR A 23 -6.04 3.01 -37.03
CA THR A 23 -5.50 4.36 -36.76
C THR A 23 -4.32 4.70 -37.65
N ILE A 24 -3.40 3.74 -37.88
CA ILE A 24 -2.27 3.94 -38.79
C ILE A 24 -2.78 4.22 -40.20
N MET A 25 -3.74 3.44 -40.70
CA MET A 25 -4.30 3.61 -42.05
C MET A 25 -5.08 4.92 -42.20
N ASP A 26 -5.93 5.27 -41.22
CA ASP A 26 -6.73 6.49 -41.22
C ASP A 26 -5.86 7.76 -41.24
N MET A 27 -4.73 7.71 -40.53
CA MET A 27 -3.76 8.79 -40.49
C MET A 27 -2.71 8.71 -41.63
N ARG A 28 -2.96 7.88 -42.65
CA ARG A 28 -2.12 7.69 -43.85
C ARG A 28 -0.68 7.26 -43.56
N GLY A 29 -0.49 6.48 -42.50
CA GLY A 29 0.76 5.80 -42.20
C GLY A 29 0.88 4.46 -42.90
N ASP A 30 2.05 3.86 -42.79
CA ASP A 30 2.34 2.51 -43.27
C ASP A 30 2.82 1.63 -42.12
N PHE A 31 2.65 0.32 -42.23
CA PHE A 31 3.10 -0.61 -41.19
C PHE A 31 3.53 -1.97 -41.75
N GLU A 32 4.48 -2.59 -41.05
CA GLU A 32 4.96 -3.94 -41.29
C GLU A 32 4.91 -4.73 -39.98
N ILE A 33 4.15 -5.82 -39.94
CA ILE A 33 4.08 -6.69 -38.76
C ILE A 33 5.32 -7.60 -38.76
N ILE A 34 6.20 -7.42 -37.78
CA ILE A 34 7.44 -8.18 -37.64
C ILE A 34 7.21 -9.48 -36.87
N ARG A 35 6.39 -9.41 -35.82
CA ARG A 35 6.10 -10.56 -34.96
C ARG A 35 4.69 -10.45 -34.41
N LEU A 36 3.99 -11.57 -34.38
CA LEU A 36 2.68 -11.69 -33.75
C LEU A 36 2.58 -13.05 -33.06
N ASP A 37 2.58 -13.04 -31.74
CA ASP A 37 2.39 -14.22 -30.89
C ASP A 37 1.01 -14.14 -30.25
N VAL A 38 0.13 -15.07 -30.60
CA VAL A 38 -1.25 -15.09 -30.11
C VAL A 38 -1.38 -16.06 -28.93
N GLY A 39 -1.89 -15.55 -27.81
CA GLY A 39 -2.24 -16.36 -26.64
C GLY A 39 -3.27 -17.42 -27.01
N LYS A 40 -3.07 -18.67 -26.56
CA LYS A 40 -3.89 -19.81 -27.01
C LYS A 40 -5.13 -20.02 -26.15
N ARG A 41 -5.18 -19.39 -24.98
CA ARG A 41 -6.26 -19.50 -24.00
C ARG A 41 -6.75 -18.11 -23.59
N LYS A 42 -7.98 -18.04 -23.09
CA LYS A 42 -8.67 -16.80 -22.68
C LYS A 42 -7.85 -15.90 -21.74
N THR A 43 -6.97 -16.47 -20.92
CA THR A 43 -6.16 -15.75 -19.93
C THR A 43 -4.71 -15.54 -20.37
N GLU A 44 -4.30 -16.06 -21.53
CA GLU A 44 -2.95 -15.89 -22.05
C GLU A 44 -2.85 -14.58 -22.85
N GLU A 45 -1.80 -13.81 -22.60
CA GLU A 45 -1.54 -12.57 -23.32
C GLU A 45 -1.03 -12.84 -24.75
N SER A 46 -1.29 -11.90 -25.64
CA SER A 46 -0.73 -11.85 -26.99
C SER A 46 0.28 -10.71 -27.09
N TYR A 47 1.27 -10.88 -27.96
CA TYR A 47 2.31 -9.88 -28.22
C TYR A 47 2.37 -9.59 -29.72
N ALA A 48 2.51 -8.32 -30.08
CA ALA A 48 2.77 -7.92 -31.46
C ALA A 48 3.89 -6.89 -31.52
N GLN A 49 4.72 -6.98 -32.55
CA GLN A 49 5.75 -6.00 -32.88
C GLN A 49 5.56 -5.57 -34.33
N LEU A 50 5.51 -4.27 -34.57
CA LEU A 50 5.30 -3.68 -35.89
C LEU A 50 6.34 -2.60 -36.15
N ILE A 51 6.82 -2.47 -37.38
CA ILE A 51 7.48 -1.24 -37.83
C ILE A 51 6.41 -0.34 -38.43
N VAL A 52 6.29 0.89 -37.97
CA VAL A 52 5.30 1.86 -38.42
C VAL A 52 6.00 3.08 -39.00
N GLU A 53 5.52 3.59 -40.12
CA GLU A 53 5.98 4.83 -40.74
C GLU A 53 4.86 5.86 -40.78
N GLY A 54 5.04 7.00 -40.12
CA GLY A 54 3.99 8.00 -39.97
C GLY A 54 4.43 9.35 -39.38
N SER A 55 3.45 10.21 -39.11
CA SER A 55 3.65 11.51 -38.45
C SER A 55 3.81 11.37 -36.93
N ARG A 56 4.32 12.40 -36.26
CA ARG A 56 4.47 12.41 -34.79
C ARG A 56 3.12 12.30 -34.07
N GLU A 57 2.11 13.01 -34.57
CA GLU A 57 0.75 13.01 -34.03
C GLU A 57 0.10 11.62 -34.07
N MET A 58 0.40 10.83 -35.12
CA MET A 58 -0.04 9.45 -35.21
C MET A 58 0.57 8.61 -34.10
N PHE A 59 1.89 8.72 -33.90
CA PHE A 59 2.58 8.00 -32.84
C PHE A 59 2.05 8.32 -31.44
N ASP A 60 1.71 9.59 -31.18
CA ASP A 60 1.08 9.99 -29.92
C ASP A 60 -0.32 9.33 -29.75
N GLU A 61 -1.08 9.14 -30.83
CA GLU A 61 -2.36 8.43 -30.81
C GLU A 61 -2.18 6.92 -30.63
N LEU A 62 -1.17 6.31 -31.24
CA LEU A 62 -0.85 4.89 -31.05
C LEU A 62 -0.43 4.58 -29.61
N GLU A 63 0.32 5.48 -28.96
CA GLU A 63 0.64 5.37 -27.53
C GLU A 63 -0.63 5.39 -26.65
N ARG A 64 -1.62 6.23 -26.97
CA ARG A 64 -2.92 6.25 -26.25
C ARG A 64 -3.70 4.95 -26.41
N LEU A 65 -3.51 4.24 -27.53
CA LEU A 65 -4.10 2.92 -27.79
C LEU A 65 -3.34 1.78 -27.12
N GLY A 66 -2.18 2.06 -26.50
CA GLY A 66 -1.36 1.08 -25.79
C GLY A 66 -0.15 0.56 -26.56
N ALA A 67 0.19 1.15 -27.72
CA ALA A 67 1.41 0.83 -28.45
C ALA A 67 2.66 1.40 -27.76
N THR A 68 3.73 0.63 -27.70
CA THR A 68 5.00 1.00 -27.09
C THR A 68 6.03 1.26 -28.20
N LEU A 69 6.41 2.51 -28.46
CA LEU A 69 7.45 2.87 -29.44
C LEU A 69 8.85 2.38 -29.05
N PRO A 70 9.87 2.34 -29.94
CA PRO A 70 11.24 2.08 -29.54
C PRO A 70 11.78 3.37 -28.92
N THR A 71 11.43 3.52 -27.64
CA THR A 71 12.36 3.71 -26.54
C THR A 71 13.53 4.67 -26.79
N ALA A 72 13.20 5.95 -26.92
CA ALA A 72 14.15 7.00 -26.55
C ALA A 72 14.68 6.72 -25.13
N GLU A 73 15.99 6.89 -24.92
CA GLU A 73 16.54 6.85 -23.57
C GLU A 73 15.81 7.85 -22.68
N ALA A 74 15.60 7.45 -21.43
CA ALA A 74 15.03 8.36 -20.45
C ALA A 74 15.91 9.59 -20.32
N GLU A 75 15.29 10.76 -20.48
CA GLU A 75 15.98 12.02 -20.30
C GLU A 75 16.26 12.21 -18.81
N THR A 76 17.49 12.58 -18.47
CA THR A 76 17.87 12.88 -17.09
C THR A 76 18.50 14.26 -17.00
N LYS A 77 18.19 15.00 -15.94
CA LYS A 77 18.88 16.24 -15.59
C LYS A 77 19.46 16.14 -14.19
N LYS A 78 20.57 16.83 -13.99
CA LYS A 78 21.24 16.90 -12.69
C LYS A 78 20.39 17.70 -11.71
N ALA A 79 20.21 17.17 -10.50
CA ALA A 79 19.60 17.92 -9.40
C ALA A 79 20.47 19.14 -9.07
N PRO A 80 19.92 20.37 -9.06
CA PRO A 80 20.70 21.59 -8.87
C PRO A 80 21.26 21.71 -7.44
N GLU A 81 20.51 21.29 -6.43
CA GLU A 81 20.87 21.35 -5.01
C GLU A 81 20.21 20.19 -4.25
N ASN A 82 20.62 19.95 -2.99
CA ASN A 82 19.99 18.93 -2.13
C ASN A 82 18.51 19.26 -1.92
N GLY A 83 17.63 18.29 -2.16
CA GLY A 83 16.18 18.41 -2.04
C GLY A 83 15.50 19.22 -3.15
N VAL A 84 16.26 19.73 -4.13
CA VAL A 84 15.74 20.53 -5.24
C VAL A 84 15.79 19.72 -6.53
N LEU A 85 14.67 19.69 -7.23
CA LEU A 85 14.49 18.90 -8.46
C LEU A 85 14.67 19.79 -9.70
N PRO A 86 15.16 19.24 -10.82
CA PRO A 86 15.13 19.97 -12.09
C PRO A 86 13.68 20.18 -12.57
N ASP A 87 13.47 21.23 -13.36
CA ASP A 87 12.18 21.45 -14.02
C ASP A 87 11.77 20.23 -14.87
N ASN A 88 10.47 19.99 -14.95
CA ASN A 88 9.88 18.88 -15.71
C ASN A 88 10.30 17.49 -15.19
N PHE A 89 10.63 17.34 -13.91
CA PHE A 89 10.88 16.03 -13.29
C PHE A 89 9.67 15.09 -13.42
N TYR A 90 9.94 13.80 -13.53
CA TYR A 90 8.92 12.77 -13.49
C TYR A 90 8.56 12.42 -12.04
N GLY A 91 7.28 12.60 -11.68
CA GLY A 91 6.72 12.13 -10.42
C GLY A 91 6.20 10.69 -10.55
N THR A 92 6.57 9.83 -9.61
CA THR A 92 6.20 8.40 -9.64
C THR A 92 4.74 8.17 -9.28
N THR A 93 4.19 7.11 -9.86
CA THR A 93 2.99 6.45 -9.35
C THR A 93 3.39 5.29 -8.43
N HIS A 94 2.41 4.63 -7.81
CA HIS A 94 2.61 3.38 -7.07
C HIS A 94 2.53 2.12 -7.97
N HIS A 95 2.42 2.29 -9.29
CA HIS A 95 2.39 1.18 -10.27
C HIS A 95 3.78 0.83 -10.78
N PRO A 96 4.15 -0.47 -10.89
CA PRO A 96 5.45 -0.89 -11.41
C PRO A 96 5.89 -0.07 -12.62
N THR A 97 7.01 0.62 -12.46
CA THR A 97 7.51 1.60 -13.41
C THR A 97 8.85 1.12 -13.94
N PHE A 98 9.04 1.25 -15.25
CA PHE A 98 10.24 0.86 -15.96
C PHE A 98 10.82 2.06 -16.69
N ILE A 99 12.14 2.19 -16.65
CA ILE A 99 12.89 3.25 -17.33
C ILE A 99 13.80 2.62 -18.37
N TYR A 100 13.79 3.16 -19.58
CA TYR A 100 14.66 2.70 -20.65
C TYR A 100 16.03 3.36 -20.53
N LEU A 101 17.04 2.56 -20.19
CA LEU A 101 18.42 3.00 -19.95
C LEU A 101 19.40 2.04 -20.61
N ASN A 102 20.35 2.57 -21.40
CA ASN A 102 21.39 1.79 -22.06
C ASN A 102 20.82 0.64 -22.91
N GLY A 103 19.76 0.92 -23.69
CA GLY A 103 19.14 -0.04 -24.59
C GLY A 103 18.28 -1.12 -23.92
N LYS A 104 17.94 -0.98 -22.63
CA LYS A 104 17.13 -1.96 -21.89
C LYS A 104 16.14 -1.28 -20.94
N TRP A 105 14.96 -1.88 -20.81
CA TRP A 105 14.02 -1.54 -19.73
C TRP A 105 14.57 -2.01 -18.39
N ARG A 106 14.58 -1.11 -17.41
CA ARG A 106 14.98 -1.36 -16.02
C ARG A 106 13.80 -1.02 -15.13
N GLU A 107 13.39 -1.96 -14.29
CA GLU A 107 12.40 -1.67 -13.25
C GLU A 107 12.97 -0.67 -12.24
N VAL A 108 12.13 0.23 -11.75
CA VAL A 108 12.49 1.19 -10.71
C VAL A 108 12.41 0.50 -9.35
N ASP A 109 13.54 0.48 -8.64
CA ASP A 109 13.63 -0.13 -7.31
C ASP A 109 12.88 0.70 -6.26
N SER A 110 12.28 0.01 -5.28
CA SER A 110 11.60 0.59 -4.10
C SER A 110 10.50 1.61 -4.43
N LEU A 111 9.71 1.32 -5.46
CA LEU A 111 8.71 2.26 -5.97
C LEU A 111 7.65 2.63 -4.92
N GLU A 112 7.39 3.93 -4.84
CA GLU A 112 6.38 4.59 -4.02
C GLU A 112 5.74 5.72 -4.84
N MET A 113 4.49 6.11 -4.57
CA MET A 113 3.90 7.29 -5.22
C MET A 113 4.54 8.60 -4.72
N ASP A 114 4.32 9.69 -5.43
CA ASP A 114 4.76 11.05 -5.02
C ASP A 114 6.27 11.15 -4.74
N CYS A 115 7.06 10.31 -5.42
CA CYS A 115 8.51 10.26 -5.33
C CYS A 115 9.15 10.52 -6.70
N ILE A 116 10.48 10.47 -6.73
CA ILE A 116 11.31 10.84 -7.88
C ILE A 116 12.11 9.64 -8.34
N VAL A 117 12.30 9.49 -9.65
CA VAL A 117 13.20 8.47 -10.19
C VAL A 117 14.59 9.06 -10.40
N VAL A 118 15.58 8.48 -9.72
CA VAL A 118 17.00 8.81 -9.88
C VAL A 118 17.71 7.66 -10.60
N VAL A 119 18.55 7.99 -11.58
CA VAL A 119 19.36 7.03 -12.32
C VAL A 119 20.75 6.94 -11.70
N ASP A 120 21.07 5.79 -11.12
CA ASP A 120 22.43 5.44 -10.71
C ASP A 120 23.15 4.88 -11.95
N ARG A 121 23.96 5.73 -12.59
CA ARG A 121 24.71 5.36 -13.80
C ARG A 121 25.84 4.37 -13.52
N GLU A 122 26.41 4.38 -12.31
CA GLU A 122 27.48 3.44 -11.93
C GLU A 122 26.93 2.02 -11.79
N ARG A 123 25.81 1.88 -11.09
CA ARG A 123 25.15 0.59 -10.86
C ARG A 123 24.17 0.19 -11.97
N LYS A 124 23.91 1.09 -12.93
CA LYS A 124 22.96 0.92 -14.04
C LYS A 124 21.55 0.58 -13.56
N ARG A 125 21.08 1.30 -12.54
CA ARG A 125 19.76 1.11 -11.91
C ARG A 125 18.96 2.40 -11.90
N ALA A 126 17.64 2.27 -11.83
CA ALA A 126 16.73 3.36 -11.53
C ALA A 126 16.15 3.13 -10.13
N VAL A 127 16.20 4.15 -9.29
CA VAL A 127 15.80 4.05 -7.88
C VAL A 127 14.76 5.12 -7.59
N CYS A 128 13.71 4.73 -6.88
CA CYS A 128 12.73 5.66 -6.35
C CYS A 128 13.28 6.35 -5.10
N LYS A 129 13.23 7.68 -5.06
CA LYS A 129 13.73 8.50 -3.97
C LYS A 129 12.73 9.59 -3.65
N ARG A 130 12.43 9.79 -2.37
CA ARG A 130 11.64 10.95 -1.91
C ARG A 130 12.38 12.23 -2.26
N GLN A 131 11.64 13.28 -2.63
CA GLN A 131 12.22 14.56 -3.02
C GLN A 131 13.26 15.09 -2.03
N GLY A 132 12.95 15.08 -0.74
CA GLY A 132 13.84 15.60 0.31
C GLY A 132 15.16 14.84 0.47
N LEU A 133 15.28 13.64 -0.10
CA LEU A 133 16.51 12.85 -0.05
C LEU A 133 17.38 13.01 -1.32
N VAL A 134 16.88 13.66 -2.37
CA VAL A 134 17.65 13.86 -3.60
C VAL A 134 18.86 14.75 -3.31
N GLU A 135 20.04 14.31 -3.74
CA GLU A 135 21.31 15.00 -3.54
C GLU A 135 21.71 15.77 -4.80
N LYS A 136 22.44 16.87 -4.61
CA LYS A 136 22.97 17.67 -5.70
C LYS A 136 23.80 16.81 -6.67
N GLY A 137 23.51 16.93 -7.96
CA GLY A 137 24.22 16.22 -9.02
C GLY A 137 23.72 14.79 -9.29
N GLU A 138 22.70 14.30 -8.56
CA GLU A 138 22.01 13.07 -8.94
C GLU A 138 21.27 13.24 -10.29
N ASP A 139 21.27 12.19 -11.13
CA ASP A 139 20.56 12.20 -12.41
C ASP A 139 19.07 11.91 -12.20
N VAL A 140 18.26 12.95 -12.16
CA VAL A 140 16.80 12.86 -12.01
C VAL A 140 16.15 12.69 -13.37
N VAL A 141 15.24 11.72 -13.50
CA VAL A 141 14.45 11.52 -14.74
C VAL A 141 13.51 12.71 -14.96
N VAL A 142 13.49 13.22 -16.18
CA VAL A 142 12.63 14.34 -16.61
C VAL A 142 11.81 13.98 -17.84
N GLY A 143 10.63 14.61 -17.99
CA GLY A 143 9.69 14.32 -19.04
C GLY A 143 9.09 12.91 -18.94
N LEU A 144 8.58 12.41 -20.07
CA LEU A 144 7.89 11.12 -20.15
C LEU A 144 8.57 10.12 -21.10
N LYS A 145 9.64 10.54 -21.79
CA LYS A 145 10.35 9.69 -22.75
C LYS A 145 11.08 8.57 -22.01
N GLY A 146 11.00 7.36 -22.55
CA GLY A 146 11.69 6.21 -21.97
C GLY A 146 11.12 5.75 -20.63
N ILE A 147 9.85 6.06 -20.34
CA ILE A 147 9.15 5.63 -19.11
C ILE A 147 7.97 4.74 -19.50
N LYS A 148 7.81 3.60 -18.83
CA LYS A 148 6.69 2.68 -18.98
C LYS A 148 6.09 2.37 -17.62
N VAL A 149 4.78 2.57 -17.47
CA VAL A 149 4.05 2.26 -16.24
C VAL A 149 3.13 1.08 -16.49
N SER A 150 3.27 0.02 -15.69
CA SER A 150 2.43 -1.17 -15.77
C SER A 150 1.35 -1.12 -14.69
N ALA A 151 0.19 -0.54 -15.03
CA ALA A 151 -0.96 -0.52 -14.13
C ALA A 151 -1.66 -1.90 -14.07
N PRO A 152 -2.24 -2.29 -12.91
CA PRO A 152 -3.08 -3.49 -12.82
C PRO A 152 -4.23 -3.44 -13.82
N GLN A 153 -4.54 -4.57 -14.46
CA GLN A 153 -5.69 -4.68 -15.35
C GLN A 153 -6.98 -4.42 -14.54
N ARG A 154 -7.80 -3.46 -14.97
CA ARG A 154 -9.12 -3.22 -14.37
C ARG A 154 -10.03 -4.41 -14.66
N SER A 155 -10.86 -4.78 -13.67
CA SER A 155 -11.91 -5.78 -13.87
C SER A 155 -12.81 -5.34 -15.04
N ARG A 156 -13.04 -6.27 -15.98
CA ARG A 156 -13.81 -6.05 -17.21
C ARG A 156 -15.28 -6.45 -17.03
N GLU A 157 -15.74 -6.62 -15.79
CA GLU A 157 -17.16 -6.86 -15.56
C GLU A 157 -17.96 -5.69 -16.16
N PRO A 158 -18.93 -5.97 -17.04
CA PRO A 158 -19.70 -4.91 -17.66
C PRO A 158 -20.42 -4.14 -16.57
N MET A 159 -20.10 -2.85 -16.43
CA MET A 159 -21.01 -1.94 -15.73
C MET A 159 -22.28 -1.88 -16.57
N ASP A 160 -23.36 -2.51 -16.09
CA ASP A 160 -24.67 -2.39 -16.70
C ASP A 160 -25.06 -0.92 -16.82
N ILE A 161 -25.79 -0.58 -17.89
CA ILE A 161 -26.26 0.80 -18.17
C ILE A 161 -27.06 1.37 -16.99
N PHE A 162 -27.66 0.48 -16.19
CA PHE A 162 -28.38 0.80 -14.96
C PHE A 162 -28.06 -0.22 -13.88
N GLY A 163 -27.69 0.24 -12.69
CA GLY A 163 -27.46 -0.61 -11.53
C GLY A 163 -27.57 0.16 -10.22
N PHE A 164 -28.09 -0.49 -9.19
CA PHE A 164 -28.07 0.02 -7.81
C PHE A 164 -26.81 -0.49 -7.09
N MET A 165 -26.39 0.19 -6.02
CA MET A 165 -25.27 -0.26 -5.15
C MET A 165 -23.89 -0.35 -5.83
N SER A 166 -23.69 0.39 -6.93
CA SER A 166 -22.43 0.44 -7.69
C SER A 166 -21.33 1.27 -7.01
N SER A 167 -21.60 1.95 -5.90
CA SER A 167 -20.60 2.76 -5.20
C SER A 167 -19.47 1.89 -4.63
N GLY A 168 -18.23 2.37 -4.71
CA GLY A 168 -17.07 1.67 -4.14
C GLY A 168 -17.14 1.54 -2.62
N VAL A 169 -17.61 2.60 -1.94
CA VAL A 169 -17.73 2.72 -0.49
C VAL A 169 -19.19 2.88 -0.09
N SER A 170 -19.71 1.97 0.74
CA SER A 170 -21.05 2.09 1.31
C SER A 170 -21.20 1.21 2.57
N PRO A 171 -21.88 1.70 3.61
CA PRO A 171 -22.23 0.90 4.79
C PRO A 171 -23.31 -0.16 4.52
N GLU A 172 -24.03 -0.06 3.40
CA GLU A 172 -25.13 -0.97 3.04
C GLU A 172 -24.66 -2.22 2.28
N LYS A 173 -23.33 -2.39 2.15
CA LYS A 173 -22.74 -3.57 1.51
C LYS A 173 -22.78 -4.79 2.45
N PRO A 174 -22.80 -6.03 1.92
CA PRO A 174 -22.92 -7.24 2.73
C PRO A 174 -21.61 -7.54 3.50
N VAL A 175 -21.42 -6.87 4.64
CA VAL A 175 -20.19 -6.99 5.46
C VAL A 175 -19.88 -8.44 5.85
N ASN A 176 -20.90 -9.26 6.13
CA ASN A 176 -20.72 -10.68 6.46
C ASN A 176 -19.99 -11.46 5.36
N GLU A 177 -20.34 -11.19 4.10
CA GLU A 177 -19.72 -11.84 2.95
C GLU A 177 -18.28 -11.36 2.77
N TYR A 178 -18.02 -10.06 3.02
CA TYR A 178 -16.67 -9.52 2.98
C TYR A 178 -15.77 -10.11 4.08
N ILE A 179 -16.31 -10.44 5.26
CA ILE A 179 -15.54 -11.11 6.31
C ILE A 179 -15.09 -12.50 5.85
N ILE A 180 -15.98 -13.29 5.25
CA ILE A 180 -15.66 -14.63 4.75
C ILE A 180 -14.59 -14.54 3.65
N ASN A 181 -14.81 -13.70 2.64
CA ASN A 181 -13.87 -13.50 1.55
C ASN A 181 -12.51 -12.98 2.03
N LEU A 182 -12.49 -12.10 3.04
CA LEU A 182 -11.25 -11.61 3.64
C LEU A 182 -10.52 -12.72 4.40
N ALA A 183 -11.23 -13.58 5.12
CA ALA A 183 -10.64 -14.73 5.82
C ALA A 183 -9.97 -15.71 4.83
N GLU A 184 -10.68 -16.07 3.77
CA GLU A 184 -10.16 -16.95 2.71
C GLU A 184 -8.91 -16.35 2.04
N GLU A 185 -8.96 -15.05 1.75
CA GLU A 185 -7.83 -14.36 1.14
C GLU A 185 -6.62 -14.29 2.08
N MET A 186 -6.83 -13.97 3.37
CA MET A 186 -5.77 -13.98 4.37
C MET A 186 -5.16 -15.38 4.52
N LYS A 187 -5.98 -16.45 4.54
CA LYS A 187 -5.50 -17.84 4.58
C LYS A 187 -4.62 -18.15 3.38
N ARG A 188 -5.07 -17.76 2.18
CA ARG A 188 -4.31 -17.96 0.94
C ARG A 188 -2.97 -17.23 0.95
N VAL A 189 -2.92 -15.98 1.42
CA VAL A 189 -1.68 -15.22 1.53
C VAL A 189 -0.73 -15.88 2.54
N LYS A 190 -1.24 -16.27 3.71
CA LYS A 190 -0.45 -16.98 4.74
C LYS A 190 0.10 -18.31 4.22
N ASP A 191 -0.71 -19.13 3.55
CA ASP A 191 -0.29 -20.44 3.02
C ASP A 191 0.77 -20.30 1.93
N ALA A 192 0.76 -19.19 1.19
CA ALA A 192 1.81 -18.85 0.22
C ALA A 192 3.08 -18.28 0.87
N GLY A 193 3.13 -18.16 2.21
CA GLY A 193 4.24 -17.55 2.94
C GLY A 193 4.32 -16.03 2.80
N GLY A 194 3.20 -15.38 2.46
CA GLY A 194 3.14 -13.95 2.22
C GLY A 194 3.19 -13.10 3.49
N PHE A 195 3.38 -11.79 3.30
CA PHE A 195 3.59 -10.82 4.37
C PHE A 195 2.36 -9.92 4.55
N ILE A 196 1.69 -10.02 5.71
CA ILE A 196 0.48 -9.26 6.04
C ILE A 196 0.81 -8.18 7.06
N ILE A 197 0.60 -6.91 6.67
CA ILE A 197 0.75 -5.73 7.53
C ILE A 197 -0.61 -5.35 8.11
N HIS A 198 -0.62 -5.01 9.40
CA HIS A 198 -1.80 -4.49 10.09
C HIS A 198 -1.54 -3.07 10.60
N VAL A 199 -2.35 -2.10 10.16
CA VAL A 199 -2.31 -0.72 10.65
C VAL A 199 -3.42 -0.53 11.66
N VAL A 200 -3.06 -0.31 12.92
CA VAL A 200 -3.99 -0.39 14.06
C VAL A 200 -4.18 0.97 14.68
N GLY A 201 -5.42 1.48 14.63
CA GLY A 201 -5.82 2.74 15.25
C GLY A 201 -6.19 2.62 16.73
N THR A 202 -6.20 3.73 17.43
CA THR A 202 -6.48 3.80 18.88
C THR A 202 -7.85 3.23 19.26
N ALA A 203 -8.87 3.35 18.39
CA ALA A 203 -10.21 2.83 18.67
C ALA A 203 -10.22 1.31 18.93
N MET A 204 -9.27 0.57 18.36
CA MET A 204 -9.15 -0.88 18.53
C MET A 204 -8.87 -1.28 19.99
N ALA A 205 -8.32 -0.38 20.80
CA ALA A 205 -8.09 -0.65 22.22
C ALA A 205 -9.38 -0.57 23.05
N HIS A 206 -10.33 0.30 22.69
CA HIS A 206 -11.51 0.62 23.52
C HIS A 206 -12.60 -0.45 23.52
N THR A 207 -12.75 -1.18 22.43
CA THR A 207 -13.94 -2.02 22.16
C THR A 207 -13.62 -3.51 22.11
N GLY A 208 -12.55 -3.95 22.78
CA GLY A 208 -12.23 -5.36 23.01
C GLY A 208 -11.61 -6.10 21.82
N ALA A 209 -11.31 -5.40 20.73
CA ALA A 209 -10.73 -5.99 19.51
C ALA A 209 -9.24 -6.34 19.65
N ASP A 210 -8.57 -5.83 20.68
CA ASP A 210 -7.20 -6.18 21.07
C ASP A 210 -7.01 -7.69 21.28
N ARG A 211 -8.00 -8.40 21.82
CA ARG A 211 -7.93 -9.87 21.96
C ARG A 211 -7.91 -10.59 20.61
N ALA A 212 -8.65 -10.05 19.65
CA ALA A 212 -8.71 -10.59 18.30
C ALA A 212 -7.41 -10.29 17.54
N LEU A 213 -6.83 -9.10 17.70
CA LEU A 213 -5.49 -8.76 17.18
C LEU A 213 -4.41 -9.69 17.76
N ALA A 214 -4.41 -9.91 19.07
CA ALA A 214 -3.51 -10.83 19.75
C ALA A 214 -3.65 -12.27 19.20
N GLU A 215 -4.87 -12.70 18.87
CA GLU A 215 -5.10 -14.00 18.25
C GLU A 215 -4.58 -14.08 16.82
N LEU A 216 -4.73 -13.04 16.00
CA LEU A 216 -4.13 -12.99 14.66
C LEU A 216 -2.60 -13.15 14.71
N ILE A 217 -1.95 -12.53 15.70
CA ILE A 217 -0.50 -12.70 15.92
C ILE A 217 -0.17 -14.16 16.24
N ARG A 218 -0.87 -14.76 17.22
CA ARG A 218 -0.64 -16.17 17.61
C ARG A 218 -0.90 -17.15 16.47
N MET A 219 -1.87 -16.86 15.62
CA MET A 219 -2.22 -17.68 14.45
C MET A 219 -1.28 -17.41 13.25
N GLY A 220 -0.36 -16.44 13.31
CA GLY A 220 0.60 -16.15 12.23
C GLY A 220 0.02 -15.34 11.06
N TYR A 221 -1.04 -14.58 11.28
CA TYR A 221 -1.70 -13.72 10.27
C TYR A 221 -1.24 -12.26 10.30
N MET A 222 -0.20 -11.94 11.07
CA MET A 222 0.36 -10.61 11.22
C MET A 222 1.89 -10.70 11.19
N GLN A 223 2.51 -10.15 10.15
CA GLN A 223 3.97 -10.16 9.96
C GLN A 223 4.60 -8.81 10.32
N ALA A 224 3.83 -7.71 10.31
CA ALA A 224 4.21 -6.46 10.94
C ALA A 224 2.97 -5.68 11.39
N MET A 225 3.15 -4.82 12.40
CA MET A 225 2.10 -3.92 12.89
C MET A 225 2.56 -2.47 12.87
N PHE A 226 1.74 -1.57 12.32
CA PHE A 226 1.97 -0.13 12.42
C PHE A 226 0.89 0.51 13.29
N THR A 227 1.31 1.37 14.22
CA THR A 227 0.37 2.04 15.12
C THR A 227 0.96 3.37 15.62
N GLY A 228 0.22 4.05 16.51
CA GLY A 228 0.69 5.24 17.21
C GLY A 228 0.69 5.04 18.72
N ASN A 229 1.31 5.98 19.44
CA ASN A 229 1.48 5.94 20.90
C ASN A 229 0.16 5.70 21.64
N GLY A 230 -0.94 6.26 21.16
CA GLY A 230 -2.26 6.12 21.78
C GLY A 230 -2.76 4.68 21.88
N PHE A 231 -2.66 3.89 20.79
CA PHE A 231 -3.10 2.48 20.84
C PHE A 231 -2.18 1.65 21.76
N ALA A 232 -0.86 1.77 21.57
CA ALA A 232 0.12 1.02 22.36
C ALA A 232 -0.03 1.30 23.85
N THR A 233 -0.20 2.57 24.23
CA THR A 233 -0.42 2.97 25.63
C THR A 233 -1.70 2.35 26.20
N MET A 234 -2.80 2.36 25.44
CA MET A 234 -4.08 1.82 25.92
C MET A 234 -4.11 0.30 25.99
N ASP A 235 -3.40 -0.40 25.09
CA ASP A 235 -3.19 -1.85 25.19
C ASP A 235 -2.52 -2.20 26.53
N ILE A 236 -1.46 -1.47 26.89
CA ILE A 236 -0.71 -1.64 28.14
C ILE A 236 -1.54 -1.25 29.37
N GLU A 237 -2.23 -0.10 29.31
CA GLU A 237 -3.13 0.36 30.37
C GLU A 237 -4.14 -0.74 30.73
N LYS A 238 -4.71 -1.39 29.70
CA LYS A 238 -5.67 -2.46 29.90
C LYS A 238 -5.06 -3.65 30.63
N GLN A 239 -3.81 -4.01 30.37
CA GLN A 239 -3.15 -5.10 31.08
C GLN A 239 -2.85 -4.76 32.54
N PHE A 240 -2.55 -3.51 32.85
CA PHE A 240 -2.23 -3.09 34.22
C PHE A 240 -3.47 -2.82 35.05
N PHE A 241 -4.53 -2.29 34.45
CA PHE A 241 -5.65 -1.71 35.19
C PHE A 241 -7.03 -2.21 34.73
N GLY A 242 -7.13 -2.96 33.63
CA GLY A 242 -8.40 -3.38 33.04
C GLY A 242 -9.19 -2.22 32.41
N THR A 243 -8.52 -1.10 32.12
CA THR A 243 -9.15 0.12 31.60
C THR A 243 -8.49 0.64 30.33
N THR A 244 -9.22 1.46 29.59
CA THR A 244 -8.67 2.31 28.52
C THR A 244 -9.14 3.75 28.73
N LEU A 245 -8.22 4.70 28.92
CA LEU A 245 -8.49 6.06 29.39
C LEU A 245 -9.38 6.09 30.64
N GLY A 246 -9.21 5.09 31.53
CA GLY A 246 -10.00 4.97 32.75
C GLY A 246 -11.41 4.43 32.56
N MET A 247 -11.82 4.09 31.34
CA MET A 247 -13.05 3.35 31.07
C MET A 247 -12.82 1.87 31.33
N ASP A 248 -13.60 1.28 32.24
CA ASP A 248 -13.56 -0.15 32.54
C ASP A 248 -14.06 -0.98 31.35
N GLU A 249 -13.26 -1.95 30.92
CA GLU A 249 -13.53 -2.76 29.73
C GLU A 249 -14.84 -3.57 29.86
N LYS A 250 -15.16 -4.05 31.07
CA LYS A 250 -16.30 -4.96 31.29
C LYS A 250 -17.63 -4.23 31.38
N THR A 251 -17.61 -3.03 31.97
CA THR A 251 -18.82 -2.28 32.31
C THR A 251 -19.03 -1.04 31.46
N GLY A 252 -18.02 -0.59 30.71
CA GLY A 252 -18.02 0.65 29.95
C GLY A 252 -18.09 1.92 30.81
N ARG A 253 -17.96 1.80 32.14
CA ARG A 253 -18.02 2.94 33.06
C ARG A 253 -16.65 3.59 33.21
N VAL A 254 -16.62 4.92 33.19
CA VAL A 254 -15.41 5.68 33.51
C VAL A 254 -15.17 5.67 35.02
N LEU A 255 -14.06 5.07 35.45
CA LEU A 255 -13.69 4.96 36.85
C LEU A 255 -13.25 6.32 37.41
N LYS A 256 -13.54 6.55 38.69
CA LYS A 256 -13.13 7.78 39.39
C LYS A 256 -11.60 7.89 39.39
N ARG A 257 -11.07 9.01 38.89
CA ARG A 257 -9.62 9.25 38.69
C ARG A 257 -8.97 8.33 37.64
N GLY A 258 -9.76 7.68 36.79
CA GLY A 258 -9.28 6.86 35.68
C GLY A 258 -8.48 7.65 34.63
N TYR A 259 -8.62 8.98 34.56
CA TYR A 259 -7.81 9.82 33.65
C TYR A 259 -6.30 9.68 33.84
N LYS A 260 -5.81 9.12 34.95
CA LYS A 260 -4.37 8.96 35.22
C LYS A 260 -3.82 7.58 34.81
N SER A 261 -4.66 6.58 34.57
CA SER A 261 -4.22 5.19 34.34
C SER A 261 -3.23 5.07 33.18
N HIS A 262 -3.51 5.68 32.03
CA HIS A 262 -2.62 5.69 30.87
C HIS A 262 -1.26 6.35 31.17
N LEU A 263 -1.24 7.45 31.93
CA LEU A 263 0.00 8.12 32.36
C LEU A 263 0.83 7.22 33.27
N VAL A 264 0.18 6.46 34.17
CA VAL A 264 0.88 5.47 35.01
C VAL A 264 1.43 4.34 34.13
N ALA A 265 0.66 3.85 33.16
CA ALA A 265 1.11 2.81 32.24
C ALA A 265 2.38 3.23 31.49
N ILE A 266 2.39 4.44 30.91
CA ILE A 266 3.59 5.01 30.26
C ILE A 266 4.79 5.04 31.23
N ASN A 267 4.56 5.51 32.44
CA ASN A 267 5.62 5.64 33.44
C ASN A 267 6.17 4.27 33.88
N GLU A 268 5.35 3.23 34.01
CA GLU A 268 5.81 1.88 34.34
C GLU A 268 6.63 1.25 33.20
N ILE A 269 6.27 1.48 31.94
CA ILE A 269 7.08 1.06 30.80
C ILE A 269 8.40 1.83 30.72
N SER A 270 8.35 3.14 31.01
CA SER A 270 9.56 3.97 31.08
C SER A 270 10.52 3.50 32.18
N LYS A 271 10.02 3.13 33.36
CA LYS A 271 10.83 2.50 34.43
C LYS A 271 11.40 1.16 34.01
N ALA A 272 10.68 0.38 33.22
CA ALA A 272 11.16 -0.89 32.70
C ALA A 272 12.26 -0.71 31.64
N GLY A 273 12.29 0.44 30.95
CA GLY A 273 13.28 0.78 29.92
C GLY A 273 12.78 0.63 28.48
N GLY A 274 11.48 0.35 28.29
CA GLY A 274 10.89 0.04 26.98
C GLY A 274 9.98 -1.19 27.03
N LEU A 275 9.25 -1.43 25.95
CA LEU A 275 8.29 -2.55 25.87
C LEU A 275 9.01 -3.90 25.94
N LYS A 276 10.13 -4.05 25.21
CA LYS A 276 10.89 -5.30 25.17
C LYS A 276 11.41 -5.68 26.56
N GLU A 277 11.95 -4.72 27.29
CA GLU A 277 12.44 -4.87 28.65
C GLU A 277 11.29 -5.14 29.62
N ALA A 278 10.14 -4.47 29.46
CA ALA A 278 8.96 -4.71 30.27
C ALA A 278 8.43 -6.15 30.13
N VAL A 279 8.43 -6.69 28.91
CA VAL A 279 8.07 -8.10 28.66
C VAL A 279 9.14 -9.05 29.22
N GLY A 280 10.43 -8.75 29.01
CA GLY A 280 11.53 -9.58 29.51
C GLY A 280 11.59 -9.66 31.04
N LYS A 281 11.26 -8.56 31.74
CA LYS A 281 11.18 -8.48 33.21
C LYS A 281 9.85 -9.02 33.77
N GLY A 282 8.88 -9.37 32.92
CA GLY A 282 7.55 -9.82 33.32
C GLY A 282 6.67 -8.72 33.93
N VAL A 283 6.97 -7.45 33.65
CA VAL A 283 6.12 -6.30 34.01
C VAL A 283 4.88 -6.31 33.11
N LEU A 284 5.07 -6.42 31.79
CA LEU A 284 3.99 -6.61 30.82
C LEU A 284 3.83 -8.11 30.52
N LYS A 285 2.62 -8.65 30.72
CA LYS A 285 2.34 -10.11 30.67
C LYS A 285 1.28 -10.51 29.65
N GLY A 286 0.73 -9.57 28.90
CA GLY A 286 -0.35 -9.79 27.95
C GLY A 286 -0.57 -8.57 27.06
N GLY A 287 -1.60 -8.60 26.24
CA GLY A 287 -1.92 -7.53 25.28
C GLY A 287 -1.24 -7.71 23.92
N VAL A 288 -1.61 -6.88 22.96
CA VAL A 288 -1.13 -6.93 21.57
C VAL A 288 0.37 -6.65 21.49
N MET A 289 0.87 -5.66 22.24
CA MET A 289 2.30 -5.33 22.23
C MET A 289 3.15 -6.47 22.81
N TYR A 290 2.64 -7.16 23.83
CA TYR A 290 3.28 -8.35 24.39
C TYR A 290 3.34 -9.49 23.38
N GLU A 291 2.25 -9.76 22.66
CA GLU A 291 2.20 -10.84 21.67
C GLU A 291 3.15 -10.56 20.51
N CYS A 292 3.25 -9.30 20.06
CA CYS A 292 4.22 -8.91 19.05
C CYS A 292 5.66 -9.27 19.48
N ILE A 293 6.03 -8.91 20.71
CA ILE A 293 7.37 -9.20 21.25
C ILE A 293 7.61 -10.70 21.41
N LYS A 294 6.62 -11.45 21.91
CA LYS A 294 6.76 -12.90 22.14
C LYS A 294 6.87 -13.70 20.84
N HIS A 295 6.18 -13.28 19.80
CA HIS A 295 6.16 -13.96 18.50
C HIS A 295 7.15 -13.37 17.50
N GLY A 296 7.93 -12.35 17.89
CA GLY A 296 8.91 -11.71 17.01
C GLY A 296 8.29 -10.93 15.86
N VAL A 297 7.05 -10.45 16.02
CA VAL A 297 6.38 -9.58 15.05
C VAL A 297 6.91 -8.15 15.21
N PRO A 298 7.62 -7.59 14.22
CA PRO A 298 8.06 -6.20 14.28
C PRO A 298 6.86 -5.26 14.32
N PHE A 299 7.00 -4.17 15.07
CA PHE A 299 6.01 -3.11 15.12
C PHE A 299 6.67 -1.73 15.05
N VAL A 300 5.94 -0.76 14.49
CA VAL A 300 6.36 0.64 14.44
C VAL A 300 5.32 1.50 15.14
N ILE A 301 5.77 2.25 16.14
CA ILE A 301 4.94 3.22 16.88
C ILE A 301 5.31 4.61 16.38
N GLY A 302 4.59 5.11 15.37
CA GLY A 302 4.80 6.45 14.82
C GLY A 302 4.17 7.51 15.72
N GLY A 303 5.00 8.45 16.19
CA GLY A 303 4.60 9.53 17.06
C GLY A 303 3.66 10.55 16.40
N SER A 304 2.96 11.31 17.23
CA SER A 304 2.04 12.37 16.80
C SER A 304 2.01 13.54 17.80
N LEU A 305 1.53 14.70 17.36
CA LEU A 305 1.46 15.91 18.17
C LEU A 305 0.61 15.79 19.44
N ARG A 306 -0.28 14.80 19.54
CA ARG A 306 -1.19 14.61 20.68
C ARG A 306 -0.66 13.64 21.74
N ASP A 307 0.54 13.09 21.55
CA ASP A 307 0.99 11.95 22.32
C ASP A 307 1.33 12.35 23.77
N ASP A 308 0.72 11.64 24.74
CA ASP A 308 1.08 11.72 26.15
C ASP A 308 2.32 10.85 26.43
N GLY A 309 3.30 11.38 27.17
CA GLY A 309 4.56 10.68 27.46
C GLY A 309 5.68 11.14 26.52
N PRO A 310 5.94 10.46 25.39
CA PRO A 310 5.36 9.18 24.91
C PRO A 310 5.99 7.94 25.56
N LEU A 311 5.59 6.73 25.14
CA LEU A 311 6.34 5.50 25.42
C LEU A 311 7.77 5.60 24.88
N PRO A 312 8.78 4.98 25.53
CA PRO A 312 10.16 4.99 25.05
C PRO A 312 10.34 4.45 23.62
N ASP A 313 9.50 3.49 23.23
CA ASP A 313 9.51 2.84 21.91
C ASP A 313 8.86 3.69 20.80
N THR A 314 8.24 4.82 21.13
CA THR A 314 7.60 5.72 20.15
C THR A 314 8.65 6.51 19.38
N ILE A 315 8.62 6.39 18.05
CA ILE A 315 9.48 7.19 17.16
C ILE A 315 8.84 8.57 16.99
N THR A 316 9.43 9.57 17.65
CA THR A 316 8.90 10.94 17.68
C THR A 316 9.22 11.74 16.42
N ASP A 317 10.31 11.42 15.73
CA ASP A 317 10.60 11.97 14.42
C ASP A 317 9.72 11.28 13.36
N VAL A 318 8.81 12.05 12.77
CA VAL A 318 7.83 11.52 11.81
C VAL A 318 8.46 11.05 10.51
N MET A 319 9.64 11.55 10.15
CA MET A 319 10.36 11.11 8.95
C MET A 319 11.08 9.79 9.24
N GLU A 320 11.72 9.65 10.40
CA GLU A 320 12.28 8.37 10.86
C GLU A 320 11.21 7.30 11.01
N ALA A 321 10.03 7.65 11.54
CA ALA A 321 8.91 6.72 11.68
C ALA A 321 8.45 6.18 10.32
N GLN A 322 8.32 7.04 9.30
CA GLN A 322 8.00 6.58 7.95
C GLN A 322 9.11 5.70 7.37
N ASP A 323 10.39 6.04 7.61
CA ASP A 323 11.51 5.27 7.08
C ASP A 323 11.62 3.89 7.73
N GLU A 324 11.27 3.76 9.00
CA GLU A 324 11.11 2.47 9.67
C GLU A 324 9.94 1.68 9.07
N MET A 325 8.78 2.31 8.84
CA MET A 325 7.64 1.65 8.19
C MET A 325 8.00 1.10 6.80
N ARG A 326 8.72 1.87 5.97
CA ARG A 326 9.11 1.49 4.59
C ARG A 326 9.89 0.17 4.53
N LYS A 327 10.66 -0.17 5.56
CA LYS A 327 11.42 -1.43 5.63
C LYS A 327 10.53 -2.67 5.51
N TYR A 328 9.28 -2.57 5.94
CA TYR A 328 8.33 -3.68 5.92
C TYR A 328 7.35 -3.58 4.74
N VAL A 329 6.91 -2.36 4.39
CA VAL A 329 5.94 -2.09 3.32
C VAL A 329 6.36 -2.70 1.98
N GLN A 330 7.66 -2.68 1.65
CA GLN A 330 8.17 -3.21 0.39
C GLN A 330 8.05 -4.74 0.25
N ASN A 331 7.87 -5.46 1.36
CA ASN A 331 7.67 -6.91 1.36
C ASN A 331 6.20 -7.31 1.48
N ALA A 332 5.28 -6.35 1.64
CA ALA A 332 3.88 -6.63 1.89
C ALA A 332 3.19 -7.27 0.67
N ASP A 333 2.36 -8.28 0.93
CA ASP A 333 1.41 -8.85 -0.03
C ASP A 333 -0.03 -8.40 0.28
N MET A 334 -0.29 -8.11 1.56
CA MET A 334 -1.57 -7.61 2.04
C MET A 334 -1.36 -6.58 3.15
N CYS A 335 -2.21 -5.55 3.18
CA CYS A 335 -2.27 -4.55 4.24
C CYS A 335 -3.70 -4.34 4.70
N ILE A 336 -3.97 -4.45 5.99
CA ILE A 336 -5.30 -4.21 6.58
C ILE A 336 -5.22 -3.03 7.55
N ILE A 337 -6.07 -2.04 7.35
CA ILE A 337 -6.10 -0.78 8.10
C ILE A 337 -7.38 -0.73 8.93
N TYR A 338 -7.24 -0.59 10.25
CA TYR A 338 -8.36 -0.55 11.20
C TYR A 338 -8.42 0.79 11.92
N ALA A 339 -9.52 1.53 11.75
CA ALA A 339 -9.84 2.75 12.51
C ALA A 339 -8.68 3.77 12.62
N SER A 340 -7.87 3.91 11.56
CA SER A 340 -6.68 4.75 11.58
C SER A 340 -6.56 5.57 10.30
N MET A 341 -7.06 6.81 10.36
CA MET A 341 -6.96 7.72 9.22
C MET A 341 -5.51 8.15 8.96
N LEU A 342 -4.79 8.63 9.98
CA LEU A 342 -3.43 9.19 9.81
C LEU A 342 -2.41 8.13 9.39
N HIS A 343 -2.24 7.08 10.18
CA HIS A 343 -1.29 6.01 9.86
C HIS A 343 -1.75 5.18 8.66
N GLY A 344 -3.06 5.01 8.47
CA GLY A 344 -3.60 4.32 7.30
C GLY A 344 -3.24 5.04 6.00
N ILE A 345 -3.44 6.36 5.96
CA ILE A 345 -3.08 7.19 4.80
C ILE A 345 -1.57 7.17 4.58
N ALA A 346 -0.77 7.34 5.64
CA ALA A 346 0.68 7.30 5.52
C ALA A 346 1.15 5.97 4.93
N THR A 347 0.59 4.85 5.41
CA THR A 347 0.89 3.51 4.90
C THR A 347 0.46 3.34 3.44
N GLY A 348 -0.76 3.80 3.09
CA GLY A 348 -1.26 3.78 1.72
C GLY A 348 -0.36 4.50 0.72
N ASN A 349 0.18 5.65 1.09
CA ASN A 349 1.14 6.39 0.26
C ASN A 349 2.43 5.59 0.00
N MET A 350 2.87 4.79 0.98
CA MET A 350 4.10 3.99 0.88
C MET A 350 3.91 2.68 0.11
N LEU A 351 2.66 2.19 -0.01
CA LEU A 351 2.35 0.87 -0.54
C LEU A 351 2.45 0.82 -2.08
N PRO A 352 3.14 -0.20 -2.63
CA PRO A 352 3.06 -0.50 -4.05
C PRO A 352 1.65 -1.00 -4.44
N SER A 353 1.21 -0.70 -5.66
CA SER A 353 -0.13 -1.09 -6.17
C SER A 353 -0.40 -2.60 -6.29
N ARG A 354 0.63 -3.44 -6.15
CA ARG A 354 0.46 -4.89 -6.12
C ARG A 354 -0.11 -5.37 -4.77
N VAL A 355 0.01 -4.57 -3.71
CA VAL A 355 -0.36 -4.96 -2.36
C VAL A 355 -1.86 -4.90 -2.19
N LYS A 356 -2.46 -6.00 -1.75
CA LYS A 356 -3.90 -6.05 -1.48
C LYS A 356 -4.21 -5.24 -0.24
N THR A 357 -4.92 -4.13 -0.42
CA THR A 357 -5.19 -3.21 0.69
C THR A 357 -6.66 -3.28 1.10
N VAL A 358 -6.92 -3.37 2.41
CA VAL A 358 -8.28 -3.37 2.98
C VAL A 358 -8.36 -2.27 4.03
N ALA A 359 -9.34 -1.37 3.89
CA ALA A 359 -9.58 -0.28 4.81
C ALA A 359 -10.91 -0.50 5.53
N ILE A 360 -10.87 -0.56 6.87
CA ILE A 360 -12.03 -0.82 7.72
C ILE A 360 -12.17 0.33 8.72
N ASP A 361 -13.22 1.13 8.55
CA ASP A 361 -13.54 2.24 9.43
C ASP A 361 -15.05 2.43 9.52
N ILE A 362 -15.52 2.87 10.69
CA ILE A 362 -16.94 3.19 10.88
C ILE A 362 -17.32 4.47 10.14
N ASN A 363 -16.35 5.35 9.91
CA ASN A 363 -16.54 6.59 9.19
C ASN A 363 -16.27 6.38 7.68
N PRO A 364 -17.31 6.47 6.82
CA PRO A 364 -17.13 6.29 5.37
C PRO A 364 -16.15 7.30 4.77
N TYR A 365 -16.02 8.50 5.34
CA TYR A 365 -15.07 9.49 4.86
C TYR A 365 -13.62 9.02 4.98
N VAL A 366 -13.27 8.30 6.05
CA VAL A 366 -11.91 7.76 6.20
C VAL A 366 -11.62 6.73 5.12
N VAL A 367 -12.59 5.84 4.85
CA VAL A 367 -12.49 4.83 3.80
C VAL A 367 -12.35 5.46 2.41
N THR A 368 -13.17 6.46 2.09
CA THR A 368 -13.06 7.22 0.83
C THR A 368 -11.69 7.89 0.69
N ARG A 369 -11.19 8.53 1.75
CA ARG A 369 -9.88 9.20 1.70
C ARG A 369 -8.70 8.25 1.52
N LEU A 370 -8.82 7.01 1.99
CA LEU A 370 -7.81 5.97 1.76
C LEU A 370 -7.83 5.47 0.30
N GLN A 371 -9.00 5.36 -0.31
CA GLN A 371 -9.14 4.96 -1.72
C GLN A 371 -8.74 6.08 -2.69
N ASP A 372 -9.03 7.35 -2.36
CA ASP A 372 -8.77 8.51 -3.24
C ASP A 372 -7.27 8.84 -3.39
N ARG A 373 -6.39 8.28 -2.55
CA ARG A 373 -4.94 8.55 -2.57
C ARG A 373 -4.16 7.51 -3.35
N GLY A 374 -4.60 7.23 -4.58
CA GLY A 374 -3.94 6.27 -5.47
C GLY A 374 -4.37 4.82 -5.24
N THR A 375 -4.71 4.41 -4.02
CA THR A 375 -5.16 3.06 -3.66
C THR A 375 -6.60 2.72 -4.11
N THR A 376 -6.94 3.05 -5.36
CA THR A 376 -8.28 2.81 -5.95
C THR A 376 -8.67 1.33 -6.00
N HIS A 377 -7.71 0.43 -5.85
CA HIS A 377 -7.90 -1.02 -5.76
C HIS A 377 -8.12 -1.52 -4.32
N ALA A 378 -8.06 -0.65 -3.30
CA ALA A 378 -8.31 -1.05 -1.93
C ALA A 378 -9.78 -1.44 -1.70
N LEU A 379 -10.02 -2.53 -1.00
CA LEU A 379 -11.35 -2.90 -0.52
C LEU A 379 -11.72 -2.01 0.67
N GLY A 380 -12.75 -1.18 0.51
CA GLY A 380 -13.28 -0.34 1.58
C GLY A 380 -14.48 -0.98 2.27
N ILE A 381 -14.39 -1.20 3.59
CA ILE A 381 -15.47 -1.74 4.42
C ILE A 381 -15.89 -0.67 5.44
N VAL A 382 -17.10 -0.15 5.29
CA VAL A 382 -17.66 0.82 6.25
C VAL A 382 -18.41 0.05 7.34
N SER A 383 -17.73 -0.22 8.45
CA SER A 383 -18.29 -0.94 9.60
C SER A 383 -17.46 -0.68 10.84
N ASP A 384 -17.95 -1.09 12.02
CA ASP A 384 -17.13 -1.07 13.24
C ASP A 384 -16.04 -2.15 13.14
N PRO A 385 -14.75 -1.79 13.01
CA PRO A 385 -13.68 -2.78 12.89
C PRO A 385 -13.59 -3.68 14.12
N CYS A 386 -14.08 -3.22 15.27
CA CYS A 386 -13.99 -3.95 16.53
C CYS A 386 -15.09 -5.01 16.68
N VAL A 387 -16.19 -4.87 15.95
CA VAL A 387 -17.21 -5.92 15.79
C VAL A 387 -16.81 -6.88 14.67
N LEU A 388 -16.18 -6.36 13.62
CA LEU A 388 -15.76 -7.15 12.46
C LEU A 388 -14.61 -8.11 12.81
N LEU A 389 -13.57 -7.61 13.48
CA LEU A 389 -12.32 -8.35 13.68
C LEU A 389 -12.48 -9.67 14.46
N PRO A 390 -13.24 -9.75 15.56
CA PRO A 390 -13.48 -11.04 16.24
C PRO A 390 -14.13 -12.07 15.33
N ARG A 391 -15.09 -11.65 14.48
CA ARG A 391 -15.76 -12.53 13.53
C ARG A 391 -14.82 -12.98 12.41
N LEU A 392 -13.95 -12.09 11.93
CA LEU A 392 -12.89 -12.46 10.99
C LEU A 392 -11.97 -13.54 11.57
N VAL A 393 -11.58 -13.41 12.84
CA VAL A 393 -10.79 -14.43 13.53
C VAL A 393 -11.55 -15.75 13.68
N GLU A 394 -12.85 -15.72 13.97
CA GLU A 394 -13.69 -16.92 14.00
C GLU A 394 -13.75 -17.62 12.63
N GLU A 395 -13.90 -16.88 11.52
CA GLU A 395 -13.87 -17.47 10.19
C GLU A 395 -12.49 -18.05 9.86
N LEU A 396 -11.40 -17.35 10.19
CA LEU A 396 -10.03 -17.87 10.01
C LEU A 396 -9.80 -19.18 10.78
N LYS A 397 -10.34 -19.29 12.01
CA LYS A 397 -10.25 -20.52 12.81
C LYS A 397 -10.99 -21.71 12.20
N LYS A 398 -11.99 -21.49 11.35
CA LYS A 398 -12.68 -22.57 10.63
C LYS A 398 -11.88 -23.05 9.41
N LEU A 399 -10.96 -22.21 8.91
CA LEU A 399 -10.12 -22.49 7.74
C LEU A 399 -8.77 -23.13 8.09
N GLU A 400 -8.33 -23.02 9.35
CA GLU A 400 -7.22 -23.80 9.92
C GLU A 400 -7.69 -25.20 10.34
#